data_AF-A0A7J8W5C6-F1
#
_entry.id   AF-A0A7J8W5C6-F1
#
_cell.length_a   1.000
_cell.length_b   1.000
_cell.length_c   1.000
_cell.angle_alpha   90.00
_cell.angle_beta   90.00
_cell.angle_gamma   90.00
#
_symmetry.space_group_name_H-M   'P 1'
#
loop_
_entity.id
_entity.type
_entity.pdbx_description
1 polymer ?
#
loop_
_entity_poly.entity_id
_entity_poly.type
_entity_poly.pdbx_seq_one_letter_code
_entity_poly.pdbx_strand_id
1 'polypeptide(L)'
;MSKSPKIWIRAFLETTCKSDIVDNNLCEAFNSSIVEARFKSIIRMLEDIRTKMMTRIVQKRKLCNGWKQNYGPLVKTKFDANKKDCVEWQLI
;
A
#
# COMPACT_ATOMS: atom_id res chain seq x y z
N MET A 1 -19.24 -6.63 -22.52
CA MET A 1 -17.94 -6.01 -22.83
C MET A 1 -16.88 -7.11 -22.87
N SER A 2 -16.39 -7.46 -24.06
CA SER A 2 -15.29 -8.42 -24.22
C SER A 2 -13.99 -7.77 -23.75
N LYS A 3 -13.34 -8.31 -22.71
CA LYS A 3 -12.06 -7.79 -22.24
C LYS A 3 -10.94 -8.31 -23.15
N SER A 4 -10.05 -7.41 -23.58
CA SER A 4 -8.92 -7.77 -24.44
C SER A 4 -8.07 -8.88 -23.82
N PRO A 5 -7.78 -9.98 -24.55
CA PRO A 5 -6.97 -11.09 -24.06
C PRO A 5 -5.58 -10.66 -23.57
N LYS A 6 -5.05 -9.55 -24.12
CA LYS A 6 -3.75 -8.97 -23.73
C LYS A 6 -3.68 -8.53 -22.27
N ILE A 7 -4.81 -8.30 -21.60
CA ILE A 7 -4.84 -7.78 -20.23
C ILE A 7 -4.80 -8.92 -19.18
N TRP A 8 -5.23 -10.13 -19.54
CA TRP A 8 -5.48 -11.21 -18.57
C TRP A 8 -4.74 -12.52 -18.88
N ILE A 9 -4.23 -12.71 -20.09
CA ILE A 9 -3.47 -13.91 -20.43
C ILE A 9 -2.01 -13.75 -19.98
N ARG A 10 -1.51 -14.74 -19.24
CA ARG A 10 -0.15 -14.78 -18.68
C ARG A 10 0.95 -14.58 -19.73
N ALA A 11 0.75 -15.07 -20.95
CA ALA A 11 1.70 -14.92 -22.06
C ALA A 11 1.90 -13.46 -22.52
N PHE A 12 0.99 -12.54 -22.17
CA PHE A 12 1.10 -11.11 -22.47
C PHE A 12 1.44 -10.25 -21.25
N LEU A 13 1.68 -10.87 -20.08
CA LEU A 13 2.19 -10.15 -18.91
C LEU A 13 3.67 -9.83 -19.13
N GLU A 14 4.05 -8.56 -18.93
CA GLU A 14 5.45 -8.16 -18.93
C GLU A 14 6.20 -8.91 -17.83
N THR A 15 7.42 -9.36 -18.15
CA THR A 15 8.32 -10.04 -17.19
C THR A 15 8.97 -9.07 -16.22
N THR A 16 8.92 -7.78 -16.52
CA THR A 16 9.43 -6.70 -15.67
C THR A 16 8.46 -6.48 -14.51
N CYS A 17 8.91 -6.77 -13.29
CA CYS A 17 8.15 -6.44 -12.10
C CYS A 17 8.05 -4.91 -11.99
N LYS A 18 6.83 -4.36 -11.96
CA LYS A 18 6.59 -2.91 -11.76
C LYS A 18 6.56 -2.50 -10.30
N SER A 19 6.79 -3.45 -9.40
CA SER A 19 6.78 -3.25 -7.95
C SER A 19 8.15 -3.65 -7.40
N ASP A 20 8.89 -2.68 -6.87
CA ASP A 20 10.13 -2.94 -6.14
C ASP A 20 9.87 -3.65 -4.80
N ILE A 21 8.60 -3.74 -4.39
CA ILE A 21 8.18 -4.47 -3.19
C ILE A 21 8.11 -5.95 -3.54
N VAL A 22 9.21 -6.66 -3.30
CA VAL A 22 9.31 -8.13 -3.35
C VAL A 22 9.15 -8.75 -1.95
N ASP A 23 8.93 -7.90 -0.95
CA ASP A 23 8.95 -8.30 0.46
C ASP A 23 7.59 -8.82 0.94
N ASN A 24 7.62 -9.85 1.80
CA ASN A 24 6.43 -10.45 2.42
C ASN A 24 5.67 -9.50 3.37
N ASN A 25 6.20 -8.30 3.62
CA ASN A 25 5.68 -7.33 4.57
C ASN A 25 4.19 -6.98 4.34
N LEU A 26 3.73 -6.94 3.08
CA LEU A 26 2.32 -6.68 2.77
C LEU A 26 1.41 -7.83 3.23
N CYS A 27 1.84 -9.08 2.98
CA CYS A 27 1.12 -10.27 3.42
C CYS A 27 1.12 -10.39 4.95
N GLU A 28 2.26 -10.12 5.59
CA GLU A 28 2.40 -10.10 7.05
C GLU A 28 1.47 -9.06 7.68
N ALA A 29 1.49 -7.83 7.18
CA ALA A 29 0.62 -6.76 7.65
C ALA A 29 -0.87 -7.10 7.47
N PHE A 30 -1.24 -7.72 6.34
CA PHE A 30 -2.62 -8.16 6.11
C PHE A 30 -3.02 -9.29 7.06
N ASN A 31 -2.20 -10.33 7.19
CA ASN A 31 -2.45 -11.48 8.05
C ASN A 31 -2.60 -11.07 9.51
N SER A 32 -1.72 -10.20 10.01
CA SER A 32 -1.82 -9.61 11.35
C SER A 32 -3.11 -8.81 11.55
N SER A 33 -3.65 -8.21 10.48
CA SER A 33 -4.88 -7.42 10.56
C SER A 33 -6.16 -8.25 10.64
N ILE A 34 -6.12 -9.53 10.28
CA ILE A 34 -7.31 -10.40 10.20
C ILE A 34 -7.36 -11.51 11.25
N VAL A 35 -6.37 -11.57 12.17
CA VAL A 35 -6.26 -12.61 13.21
C VAL A 35 -7.60 -12.82 13.93
N GLU A 36 -8.20 -11.76 14.46
CA GLU A 36 -9.50 -11.82 15.16
C GLU A 36 -10.67 -12.25 14.27
N ALA A 37 -10.66 -11.88 12.99
CA ALA A 37 -11.73 -12.22 12.07
C ALA A 37 -11.72 -13.73 11.74
N ARG A 38 -10.54 -14.37 11.75
CA ARG A 38 -10.36 -15.79 11.40
C ARG A 38 -10.97 -16.76 12.42
N PHE A 39 -11.25 -16.33 13.63
CA PHE A 39 -11.92 -17.15 14.64
C PHE A 39 -13.45 -17.22 14.47
N LYS A 40 -14.01 -16.56 13.45
CA LYS A 40 -15.45 -16.46 13.20
C LYS A 40 -15.89 -17.36 12.05
N SER A 41 -17.20 -17.57 11.92
CA SER A 41 -17.76 -18.28 10.76
C SER A 41 -17.39 -17.57 9.45
N ILE A 42 -17.32 -18.31 8.35
CA ILE A 42 -16.82 -17.80 7.05
C ILE A 42 -17.54 -16.50 6.65
N ILE A 43 -18.86 -16.46 6.76
CA ILE A 43 -19.66 -15.27 6.42
C ILE A 43 -19.24 -14.08 7.30
N ARG A 44 -19.16 -14.29 8.61
CA ARG A 44 -18.83 -13.23 9.57
C ARG A 44 -17.38 -12.73 9.42
N MET A 45 -16.44 -13.64 9.19
CA MET A 45 -15.04 -13.33 8.89
C MET A 45 -14.94 -12.40 7.68
N LEU A 46 -15.62 -12.75 6.58
CA LEU A 46 -15.58 -11.97 5.35
C LEU A 46 -16.23 -10.58 5.52
N GLU A 47 -17.34 -10.49 6.25
CA GLU A 47 -17.98 -9.21 6.57
C GLU A 47 -17.07 -8.28 7.38
N ASP A 48 -16.38 -8.82 8.38
CA ASP A 48 -15.46 -8.06 9.23
C ASP A 48 -14.26 -7.56 8.42
N ILE A 49 -13.66 -8.42 7.58
CA ILE A 49 -12.56 -8.04 6.68
C ILE A 49 -13.01 -6.93 5.74
N ARG A 50 -14.17 -7.09 5.08
CA ARG A 50 -14.74 -6.09 4.16
C ARG A 50 -14.93 -4.75 4.85
N THR A 51 -15.59 -4.74 6.01
CA THR A 51 -15.92 -3.52 6.76
C THR A 51 -14.64 -2.81 7.23
N LYS A 52 -13.66 -3.58 7.73
CA LYS A 52 -12.35 -3.04 8.14
C LYS A 52 -11.62 -2.39 6.96
N MET A 53 -11.61 -3.04 5.80
CA MET A 53 -10.94 -2.50 4.60
C MET A 53 -11.61 -1.24 4.07
N MET A 54 -12.95 -1.24 3.98
CA MET A 54 -13.71 -0.07 3.54
C MET A 54 -13.45 1.14 4.45
N THR A 55 -13.53 0.95 5.78
CA THR A 55 -13.24 2.00 6.76
C THR A 55 -11.82 2.52 6.63
N ARG A 56 -10.82 1.63 6.51
CA ARG A 56 -9.41 2.01 6.35
C ARG A 56 -9.18 2.83 5.07
N ILE A 57 -9.78 2.44 3.95
CA ILE A 57 -9.65 3.18 2.68
C ILE A 57 -10.21 4.59 2.82
N VAL A 58 -11.39 4.75 3.43
CA VAL A 58 -12.00 6.07 3.64
C VAL A 58 -11.13 6.94 4.56
N GLN A 59 -10.63 6.38 5.66
CA GLN A 59 -9.71 7.10 6.56
C GLN A 59 -8.43 7.55 5.85
N LYS A 60 -7.82 6.67 5.05
CA LYS A 60 -6.61 7.00 4.28
C LYS A 60 -6.88 8.07 3.22
N ARG A 61 -8.01 8.01 2.51
CA ARG A 61 -8.41 9.08 1.58
C ARG A 61 -8.58 10.42 2.28
N LYS A 62 -9.26 10.46 3.44
CA LYS A 62 -9.40 11.68 4.23
C LYS A 62 -8.04 12.26 4.65
N LEU A 63 -7.12 11.40 5.08
CA LEU A 63 -5.74 11.80 5.40
C LEU A 63 -5.04 12.39 4.18
N CYS A 64 -5.09 11.72 3.02
CA CYS A 64 -4.46 12.19 1.79
C CYS A 64 -5.05 13.52 1.31
N ASN A 65 -6.37 13.71 1.43
CA ASN A 65 -7.03 14.96 1.07
C ASN A 65 -6.57 16.14 1.95
N GLY A 66 -6.07 15.86 3.16
CA GLY A 66 -5.49 16.87 4.05
C GLY A 66 -4.00 17.14 3.81
N TRP A 67 -3.37 16.50 2.82
CA TRP A 67 -1.96 16.74 2.51
C TRP A 67 -1.79 18.11 1.84
N LYS A 68 -0.81 18.88 2.31
CA LYS A 68 -0.47 20.19 1.73
C LYS A 68 0.46 20.08 0.51
N GLN A 69 1.03 18.90 0.27
CA GLN A 69 2.04 18.62 -0.76
C GLN A 69 1.63 17.37 -1.53
N ASN A 70 2.30 17.14 -2.66
CA ASN A 70 2.05 16.00 -3.54
C ASN A 70 2.50 14.65 -2.95
N TYR A 71 3.10 14.64 -1.77
CA TYR A 71 3.62 13.45 -1.09
C TYR A 71 3.24 13.45 0.39
N GLY A 72 3.28 12.28 0.99
CA GLY A 72 2.85 12.08 2.38
C GLY A 72 3.79 12.73 3.41
N PRO A 73 3.26 13.07 4.60
CA PRO A 73 4.03 13.73 5.65
C PRO A 73 5.23 12.89 6.12
N LEU A 74 5.11 11.56 6.17
CA LEU A 74 6.21 10.66 6.51
C LEU A 74 7.38 10.75 5.53
N VAL A 75 7.09 10.85 4.23
CA VAL A 75 8.12 11.02 3.20
C VAL A 75 8.80 12.38 3.38
N LYS A 76 8.00 13.43 3.64
CA LYS A 76 8.52 14.77 3.92
C LYS A 76 9.44 14.79 5.13
N THR A 77 9.03 14.18 6.25
CA THR A 77 9.86 14.11 7.47
C THR A 77 11.18 13.39 7.21
N LYS A 78 11.17 12.25 6.51
CA LYS A 78 12.40 11.54 6.15
C LYS A 78 13.30 12.37 5.23
N PHE A 79 12.70 13.00 4.22
CA PHE A 79 13.44 13.87 3.31
C PHE A 79 14.08 15.06 4.05
N ASP A 80 13.35 15.70 4.97
CA ASP A 80 13.86 16.84 5.73
C ASP A 80 14.96 16.44 6.72
N ALA A 81 14.88 15.24 7.31
CA ALA A 81 15.97 14.67 8.11
C ALA A 81 17.22 14.46 7.26
N ASN A 82 17.09 13.73 6.14
CA ASN A 82 18.20 13.47 5.23
C ASN A 82 18.82 14.78 4.71
N LYS A 83 18.00 15.80 4.41
CA LYS A 83 18.49 17.11 3.96
C LYS A 83 19.40 17.79 5.00
N LYS A 84 19.08 17.67 6.30
CA LYS A 84 19.91 18.21 7.37
C LYS A 84 21.23 17.45 7.48
N ASP A 85 21.19 16.14 7.32
CA ASP A 85 22.39 15.30 7.37
C ASP A 85 23.28 15.50 6.12
N CYS A 86 22.68 15.91 5.00
CA CYS A 86 23.40 16.21 3.76
C CYS A 86 24.17 17.54 3.76
N VAL A 87 24.12 18.36 4.81
CA VAL A 87 24.77 19.69 4.85
C VAL A 87 26.31 19.60 4.75
N GLU A 88 26.90 18.45 5.08
CA GLU A 88 28.36 18.20 4.95
C GLU A 88 28.80 17.61 3.60
N TRP A 89 27.86 17.25 2.72
CA TRP A 89 28.21 16.62 1.45
C TRP A 89 28.50 17.69 0.40
N GLN A 90 29.78 18.00 0.19
CA GLN A 90 30.21 18.75 -0.99
C GLN A 90 30.07 17.85 -2.22
N LEU A 91 29.37 18.35 -3.24
CA LEU A 91 29.45 17.80 -4.59
C LEU A 91 30.89 17.98 -5.07
N ILE A 92 31.61 16.86 -5.17
CA ILE A 92 32.89 16.76 -5.91
C ILE A 92 32.58 16.85 -7.40
#